data_AF-A0A2E0W2A0-F1
#
_entry.id   AF-A0A2E0W2A0-F1
#
_cell.length_a   1.000
_cell.length_b   1.000
_cell.length_c   1.000
_cell.angle_alpha   90.00
_cell.angle_beta   90.00
_cell.angle_gamma   90.00
#
_symmetry.space_group_name_H-M   'P 1'
#
loop_
_entity.id
_entity.type
_entity.pdbx_description
1 polymer ?
#
loop_
_entity_poly.entity_id
_entity_poly.type
_entity_poly.pdbx_seq_one_letter_code
_entity_poly.pdbx_strand_id
1 'polypeptide(L)'
;MGKVVLTVIVSVVLIFILFLFLGSLFTKKNIDDQLNKLYSSNYSGEKFTLDDTTDIPLIVSKYLDYTFADRTKIPKYAVVKQNALFRTSEKSEFSKLTAVQHYNLRSPGFVWVAELMASSIIPVKAIDTYLNGKGNVLIKLLSSITISDETGPEMDQSSLMRYFVEAPFVPYILLPSNIVKWSLINQSTAKVEIVLDNQKYEMAISFNQKGEIVKVFTKDRYRTTNAGYVKSGFTARFNNYKEFNGIKIPTYAEIEWNEKDKDFMYGKFTVESIEFVW
;
A
#
# COMPACT_ATOMS: atom_id res chain seq x y z
N MET A 1 -5.27 -42.58 -36.74
CA MET A 1 -5.94 -41.38 -36.18
C MET A 1 -5.53 -41.09 -34.73
N GLY A 2 -5.59 -42.06 -33.81
CA GLY A 2 -5.28 -41.83 -32.38
C GLY A 2 -3.87 -41.30 -32.06
N LYS A 3 -2.82 -41.80 -32.73
CA LYS A 3 -1.44 -41.31 -32.50
C LYS A 3 -1.26 -39.83 -32.89
N VAL A 4 -1.84 -39.41 -34.01
CA VAL A 4 -1.75 -38.01 -34.48
C VAL A 4 -2.49 -37.07 -33.53
N VAL A 5 -3.71 -37.45 -33.12
CA VAL A 5 -4.50 -36.69 -32.14
C VAL A 5 -3.75 -36.58 -30.81
N LEU A 6 -3.16 -37.67 -30.32
CA LEU A 6 -2.37 -37.65 -29.10
C LEU A 6 -1.14 -36.73 -29.21
N THR A 7 -0.40 -36.80 -30.31
CA THR A 7 0.75 -35.91 -30.55
C THR A 7 0.33 -34.44 -30.55
N VAL A 8 -0.79 -34.09 -31.20
CA VAL A 8 -1.31 -32.72 -31.21
C VAL A 8 -1.67 -32.26 -29.81
N ILE A 9 -2.37 -33.08 -29.02
CA ILE A 9 -2.74 -32.75 -27.64
C ILE A 9 -1.49 -32.51 -26.79
N VAL A 10 -0.50 -33.41 -26.86
CA VAL A 10 0.76 -33.28 -26.10
C VAL A 10 1.49 -32.00 -26.49
N SER A 11 1.60 -31.69 -27.78
CA SER A 11 2.23 -30.46 -28.24
C SER A 11 1.53 -29.20 -27.73
N VAL A 12 0.19 -29.15 -27.77
CA VAL A 12 -0.59 -28.02 -27.24
C VAL A 12 -0.37 -27.86 -25.73
N VAL A 13 -0.36 -28.97 -24.98
CA VAL A 13 -0.09 -28.94 -23.53
C VAL A 13 1.32 -28.44 -23.24
N LEU A 14 2.33 -28.90 -23.98
CA LEU A 14 3.72 -28.44 -23.81
C LEU A 14 3.88 -26.95 -24.13
N ILE A 15 3.24 -26.47 -25.21
CA ILE A 15 3.22 -25.05 -25.56
C ILE A 15 2.55 -24.23 -24.45
N PHE A 16 1.44 -24.72 -23.91
CA PHE A 16 0.75 -24.04 -22.81
C PHE A 16 1.60 -23.98 -21.53
N ILE A 17 2.27 -25.08 -21.17
CA ILE A 17 3.21 -25.11 -20.03
C ILE A 17 4.37 -24.13 -20.25
N LEU A 18 4.95 -24.10 -21.45
CA LEU A 18 6.02 -23.16 -21.80
C LEU A 18 5.53 -21.71 -21.69
N PHE A 19 4.31 -21.41 -22.16
CA PHE A 19 3.70 -20.10 -22.03
C PHE A 19 3.53 -19.68 -20.56
N LEU A 20 3.06 -20.59 -19.69
CA LEU A 20 2.94 -20.32 -18.26
C LEU A 20 4.32 -20.10 -17.61
N PHE A 21 5.30 -20.92 -17.97
CA PHE A 21 6.67 -20.78 -17.45
C PHE A 21 7.30 -19.44 -17.84
N LEU A 22 7.22 -19.07 -19.12
CA LEU A 22 7.75 -17.79 -19.60
C LEU A 22 7.03 -16.61 -18.95
N GLY A 23 5.70 -16.64 -18.86
CA GLY A 23 4.95 -15.57 -18.20
C GLY A 23 5.32 -15.41 -16.72
N SER A 24 5.53 -16.51 -16.00
CA SER A 24 6.05 -16.47 -14.62
C SER A 24 7.43 -15.79 -14.54
N LEU A 25 8.36 -16.12 -15.45
CA LEU A 25 9.67 -15.46 -15.52
C LEU A 25 9.57 -13.96 -15.82
N PHE A 26 8.73 -13.57 -16.78
CA PHE A 26 8.51 -12.16 -17.11
C PHE A 26 7.89 -11.38 -15.95
N THR A 27 6.93 -11.98 -15.24
CA THR A 27 6.29 -11.34 -14.08
C THR A 27 7.26 -11.20 -12.93
N LYS A 28 8.09 -12.23 -12.65
CA LYS A 28 9.16 -12.12 -11.67
C LYS A 28 10.14 -11.01 -12.03
N LYS A 29 10.63 -11.00 -13.27
CA LYS A 29 11.54 -9.95 -13.75
C LYS A 29 10.93 -8.56 -13.62
N ASN A 30 9.65 -8.39 -13.96
CA ASN A 30 8.96 -7.10 -13.78
C ASN A 30 8.93 -6.64 -12.32
N ILE A 31 8.67 -7.54 -11.37
CA ILE A 31 8.70 -7.24 -9.94
C ILE A 31 10.13 -6.86 -9.52
N ASP A 32 11.13 -7.64 -9.93
CA ASP A 32 12.54 -7.38 -9.61
C ASP A 32 12.97 -6.01 -10.15
N ASP A 33 12.57 -5.65 -11.38
CA ASP A 33 12.85 -4.35 -11.99
C ASP A 33 12.17 -3.20 -11.22
N GLN A 34 10.94 -3.39 -10.73
CA GLN A 34 10.24 -2.42 -9.90
C GLN A 34 10.89 -2.26 -8.51
N LEU A 35 11.31 -3.34 -7.88
CA LEU A 35 12.06 -3.31 -6.61
C LEU A 35 13.42 -2.64 -6.79
N ASN A 36 14.14 -2.94 -7.87
CA ASN A 36 15.39 -2.27 -8.19
C ASN A 36 15.20 -0.77 -8.38
N LYS A 37 14.10 -0.34 -9.02
CA LYS A 37 13.74 1.09 -9.11
C LYS A 37 13.46 1.70 -7.73
N LEU A 38 12.67 1.02 -6.90
CA LEU A 38 12.36 1.48 -5.53
C LEU A 38 13.61 1.67 -4.67
N TYR A 39 14.54 0.72 -4.76
CA TYR A 39 15.79 0.70 -4.00
C TYR A 39 16.91 1.53 -4.64
N SER A 40 16.75 1.94 -5.89
CA SER A 40 17.73 2.84 -6.50
C SER A 40 17.68 4.20 -5.81
N SER A 41 18.85 4.80 -5.57
CA SER A 41 18.98 6.15 -5.03
C SER A 41 18.56 7.25 -6.02
N ASN A 42 18.11 6.86 -7.21
CA ASN A 42 17.86 7.75 -8.35
C ASN A 42 16.43 8.28 -8.40
N TYR A 43 15.70 8.26 -7.29
CA TYR A 43 14.43 8.99 -7.20
C TYR A 43 14.70 10.48 -7.43
N SER A 44 14.12 11.01 -8.51
CA SER A 44 14.29 12.40 -8.96
C SER A 44 13.27 13.36 -8.34
N GLY A 45 12.28 12.86 -7.60
CA GLY A 45 11.28 13.69 -6.93
C GLY A 45 11.76 14.20 -5.57
N GLU A 46 10.85 14.86 -4.87
CA GLU A 46 11.12 15.48 -3.57
C GLU A 46 11.39 14.44 -2.46
N LYS A 47 12.45 14.69 -1.67
CA LYS A 47 12.85 13.84 -0.55
C LYS A 47 12.30 14.40 0.76
N PHE A 48 12.10 13.51 1.74
CA PHE A 48 11.79 13.95 3.10
C PHE A 48 13.00 14.67 3.70
N THR A 49 12.76 15.92 4.11
CA THR A 49 13.67 16.73 4.92
C THR A 49 12.94 17.06 6.21
N LEU A 50 13.40 16.51 7.33
CA LEU A 50 12.78 16.72 8.63
C LEU A 50 12.74 18.21 8.97
N ASP A 51 11.63 18.62 9.58
CA ASP A 51 11.44 19.99 10.06
C ASP A 51 11.19 19.97 11.57
N ASP A 52 12.28 20.15 12.32
CA ASP A 52 12.25 20.24 13.78
C ASP A 52 11.81 21.63 14.29
N THR A 53 11.52 22.57 13.39
CA THR A 53 11.14 23.96 13.75
C THR A 53 9.63 24.19 13.72
N THR A 54 8.86 23.26 13.14
CA THR A 54 7.41 23.38 13.06
C THR A 54 6.75 23.05 14.40
N ASP A 55 5.90 23.96 14.88
CA ASP A 55 5.02 23.71 16.01
C ASP A 55 4.00 22.63 15.64
N ILE A 56 4.03 21.48 16.33
CA ILE A 56 3.13 20.36 16.08
C ILE A 56 2.05 20.28 17.14
N PRO A 57 0.83 19.83 16.77
CA PRO A 57 -0.23 19.65 17.75
C PRO A 57 0.17 18.69 18.88
N LEU A 58 -0.23 18.96 20.12
CA LEU A 58 0.12 18.14 21.29
C LEU A 58 -0.21 16.65 21.11
N ILE A 59 -1.34 16.33 20.47
CA ILE A 59 -1.73 14.94 20.19
C ILE A 59 -0.76 14.23 19.24
N VAL A 60 -0.16 14.98 18.30
CA VAL A 60 0.86 14.49 17.37
C VAL A 60 2.16 14.25 18.12
N SER A 61 2.60 15.19 18.98
CA SER A 61 3.77 14.97 19.84
C SER A 61 3.61 13.70 20.68
N LYS A 62 2.45 13.52 21.32
CA LYS A 62 2.14 12.33 22.11
C LYS A 62 2.22 11.04 21.28
N TYR A 63 1.73 11.06 20.05
CA TYR A 63 1.86 9.93 19.13
C TYR A 63 3.32 9.62 18.80
N LEU A 64 4.13 10.64 18.48
CA LEU A 64 5.54 10.44 18.16
C LEU A 64 6.31 9.86 19.36
N ASP A 65 6.04 10.36 20.56
CA ASP A 65 6.68 9.89 21.80
C ASP A 65 6.21 8.48 22.20
N TYR A 66 4.96 8.13 21.92
CA TYR A 66 4.46 6.75 22.07
C TYR A 66 5.16 5.78 21.10
N THR A 67 5.36 6.25 19.86
CA THR A 67 5.75 5.43 18.71
C THR A 67 7.25 5.15 18.66
N PHE A 68 8.10 6.15 18.90
CA PHE A 68 9.53 6.05 18.68
C PHE A 68 10.33 6.07 19.98
N ALA A 69 11.23 5.10 20.13
CA ALA A 69 12.32 5.21 21.09
C ALA A 69 13.40 6.21 20.62
N ASP A 70 13.69 6.22 19.30
CA ASP A 70 14.58 7.18 18.63
C ASP A 70 14.02 7.50 17.23
N ARG A 71 13.71 8.78 16.98
CA ARG A 71 13.20 9.28 15.69
C ARG A 71 14.25 10.03 14.86
N THR A 72 15.50 10.13 15.33
CA THR A 72 16.57 10.90 14.67
C THR A 72 17.24 10.13 13.52
N LYS A 73 17.10 8.80 13.53
CA LYS A 73 17.59 7.92 12.46
C LYS A 73 16.39 7.40 11.67
N ILE A 74 16.41 7.66 10.36
CA ILE A 74 15.38 7.17 9.43
C ILE A 74 15.98 6.04 8.59
N PRO A 75 15.37 4.84 8.58
CA PRO A 75 15.78 3.76 7.70
C PRO A 75 15.65 4.18 6.23
N LYS A 76 16.37 3.54 5.31
CA LYS A 76 16.15 3.72 3.87
C LYS A 76 14.83 3.10 3.44
N TYR A 77 14.56 1.89 3.91
CA TYR A 77 13.43 1.07 3.49
C TYR A 77 12.79 0.35 4.66
N ALA A 78 11.54 -0.06 4.47
CA ALA A 78 10.87 -1.05 5.31
C ALA A 78 10.25 -2.15 4.46
N VAL A 79 10.30 -3.38 4.96
CA VAL A 79 9.67 -4.54 4.33
C VAL A 79 8.65 -5.11 5.32
N VAL A 80 7.38 -5.10 4.92
CA VAL A 80 6.25 -5.57 5.74
C VAL A 80 5.66 -6.81 5.09
N LYS A 81 5.64 -7.92 5.82
CA LYS A 81 4.90 -9.13 5.43
C LYS A 81 3.52 -9.12 6.07
N GLN A 82 2.50 -9.42 5.28
CA GLN A 82 1.11 -9.27 5.66
C GLN A 82 0.30 -10.50 5.26
N ASN A 83 -0.64 -10.86 6.13
CA ASN A 83 -1.80 -11.65 5.77
C ASN A 83 -2.98 -10.69 5.60
N ALA A 84 -3.81 -10.88 4.58
CA ALA A 84 -4.95 -10.01 4.35
C ALA A 84 -6.19 -10.76 3.86
N LEU A 85 -7.34 -10.11 4.06
CA LEU A 85 -8.64 -10.54 3.60
C LEU A 85 -9.21 -9.45 2.72
N PHE A 86 -9.62 -9.78 1.48
CA PHE A 86 -10.26 -8.84 0.57
C PHE A 86 -11.58 -9.37 0.03
N ARG A 87 -12.55 -8.47 -0.18
CA ARG A 87 -13.78 -8.78 -0.91
C ARG A 87 -14.07 -7.71 -1.95
N THR A 88 -14.67 -8.12 -3.06
CA THR A 88 -14.96 -7.26 -4.22
C THR A 88 -16.32 -6.56 -4.13
N SER A 89 -17.22 -7.06 -3.29
CA SER A 89 -18.54 -6.52 -3.06
C SER A 89 -19.04 -6.87 -1.66
N GLU A 90 -20.14 -6.25 -1.25
CA GLU A 90 -20.77 -6.53 0.05
C GLU A 90 -21.33 -7.94 0.17
N LYS A 91 -21.71 -8.53 -0.97
CA LYS A 91 -22.30 -9.87 -1.03
C LYS A 91 -21.25 -10.97 -1.23
N SER A 92 -20.00 -10.61 -1.51
CA SER A 92 -18.94 -11.61 -1.71
C SER A 92 -18.21 -11.90 -0.41
N GLU A 93 -17.82 -13.17 -0.29
CA GLU A 93 -16.96 -13.65 0.80
C GLU A 93 -15.56 -13.03 0.71
N PHE A 94 -14.91 -12.94 1.87
CA PHE A 94 -13.51 -12.54 1.94
C PHE A 94 -12.60 -13.63 1.37
N SER A 95 -11.76 -13.25 0.42
CA SER A 95 -10.65 -14.04 -0.09
C SER A 95 -9.39 -13.74 0.70
N LYS A 96 -8.66 -14.80 1.08
CA LYS A 96 -7.36 -14.70 1.76
C LYS A 96 -6.26 -14.42 0.75
N LEU A 97 -5.34 -13.55 1.15
CA LEU A 97 -4.10 -13.29 0.41
C LEU A 97 -2.93 -13.10 1.36
N THR A 98 -1.73 -13.38 0.86
CA THR A 98 -0.46 -13.01 1.50
C THR A 98 0.20 -11.92 0.68
N ALA A 99 0.85 -10.96 1.34
CA ALA A 99 1.52 -9.87 0.66
C ALA A 99 2.85 -9.48 1.29
N VAL A 100 3.73 -8.92 0.47
CA VAL A 100 4.95 -8.25 0.90
C VAL A 100 4.92 -6.82 0.37
N GLN A 101 5.06 -5.85 1.26
CA GLN A 101 5.16 -4.43 0.93
C GLN A 101 6.57 -3.93 1.21
N HIS A 102 7.20 -3.37 0.19
CA HIS A 102 8.46 -2.66 0.29
C HIS A 102 8.16 -1.17 0.24
N TYR A 103 8.57 -0.42 1.26
CA TYR A 103 8.44 1.03 1.34
C TYR A 103 9.82 1.68 1.18
N ASN A 104 9.88 2.80 0.47
CA ASN A 104 10.95 3.77 0.59
C ASN A 104 10.56 4.79 1.66
N LEU A 105 11.45 5.04 2.63
CA LEU A 105 11.17 5.95 3.75
C LEU A 105 11.90 7.30 3.61
N ARG A 106 12.68 7.49 2.55
CA ARG A 106 13.40 8.75 2.25
C ARG A 106 12.73 9.59 1.16
N SER A 107 11.84 8.97 0.40
CA SER A 107 10.99 9.61 -0.59
C SER A 107 9.72 8.77 -0.80
N PRO A 108 8.58 9.37 -1.15
CA PRO A 108 7.34 8.63 -1.40
C PRO A 108 7.51 7.52 -2.45
N GLY A 109 7.30 6.27 -2.05
CA GLY A 109 7.41 5.13 -2.95
C GLY A 109 7.17 3.79 -2.29
N PHE A 110 6.52 2.87 -3.01
CA PHE A 110 6.37 1.49 -2.56
C PHE A 110 6.22 0.50 -3.72
N VAL A 111 6.49 -0.77 -3.41
CA VAL A 111 6.12 -1.93 -4.22
C VAL A 111 5.41 -2.93 -3.32
N TRP A 112 4.17 -3.26 -3.63
CA TRP A 112 3.34 -4.22 -2.93
C TRP A 112 3.04 -5.39 -3.85
N VAL A 113 3.40 -6.59 -3.43
CA VAL A 113 3.12 -7.82 -4.19
C VAL A 113 2.27 -8.73 -3.32
N ALA A 114 1.11 -9.10 -3.84
CA ALA A 114 0.21 -10.04 -3.21
C ALA A 114 -0.07 -11.25 -4.06
N GLU A 115 -0.25 -12.37 -3.38
CA GLU A 115 -0.63 -13.65 -3.96
C GLU A 115 -1.91 -14.14 -3.31
N LEU A 116 -2.87 -14.53 -4.15
CA LEU A 116 -4.14 -15.09 -3.73
C LEU A 116 -4.58 -16.20 -4.69
N MET A 117 -5.56 -16.98 -4.25
CA MET A 117 -6.14 -18.07 -5.01
C MET A 117 -7.58 -17.69 -5.37
N ALA A 118 -7.87 -17.44 -6.65
CA ALA A 118 -9.24 -17.11 -7.11
C ALA A 118 -10.19 -18.32 -6.98
N SER A 119 -9.63 -19.52 -7.02
CA SER A 119 -10.25 -20.80 -6.67
C SER A 119 -9.17 -21.70 -6.07
N SER A 120 -9.47 -22.93 -5.66
CA SER A 120 -8.49 -23.84 -5.05
C SER A 120 -7.24 -24.13 -5.91
N ILE A 121 -7.24 -23.79 -7.21
CA ILE A 121 -6.14 -24.11 -8.14
C ILE A 121 -5.66 -22.93 -9.00
N ILE A 122 -6.34 -21.78 -8.98
CA ILE A 122 -6.04 -20.67 -9.89
C ILE A 122 -5.35 -19.53 -9.12
N PRO A 123 -3.99 -19.43 -9.16
CA PRO A 123 -3.27 -18.33 -8.56
C PRO A 123 -3.48 -17.02 -9.30
N VAL A 124 -3.65 -15.97 -8.52
CA VAL A 124 -3.67 -14.57 -8.95
C VAL A 124 -2.54 -13.85 -8.24
N LYS A 125 -1.87 -12.97 -8.97
CA LYS A 125 -0.86 -12.07 -8.45
C LYS A 125 -1.30 -10.63 -8.65
N ALA A 126 -1.33 -9.85 -7.58
CA ALA A 126 -1.57 -8.41 -7.64
C ALA A 126 -0.26 -7.69 -7.34
N ILE A 127 0.11 -6.74 -8.18
CA ILE A 127 1.31 -5.91 -8.06
C ILE A 127 0.82 -4.47 -8.05
N ASP A 128 0.96 -3.79 -6.91
CA ASP A 128 0.60 -2.39 -6.74
C ASP A 128 1.87 -1.60 -6.43
N THR A 129 2.11 -0.52 -7.17
CA THR A 129 3.32 0.29 -7.03
C THR A 129 3.02 1.77 -7.05
N TYR A 130 3.86 2.51 -6.32
CA TYR A 130 4.05 3.93 -6.52
C TYR A 130 5.54 4.21 -6.66
N LEU A 131 5.99 4.58 -7.86
CA LEU A 131 7.40 4.78 -8.19
C LEU A 131 7.56 6.03 -9.03
N ASN A 132 8.47 6.93 -8.64
CA ASN A 132 8.77 8.17 -9.38
C ASN A 132 7.52 8.99 -9.75
N GLY A 133 6.58 9.11 -8.81
CA GLY A 133 5.33 9.84 -9.02
C GLY A 133 4.24 9.04 -9.75
N LYS A 134 4.50 7.79 -10.13
CA LYS A 134 3.59 6.96 -10.94
C LYS A 134 3.01 5.80 -10.16
N GLY A 135 1.68 5.72 -10.17
CA GLY A 135 0.89 4.64 -9.60
C GLY A 135 0.56 3.58 -10.65
N ASN A 136 0.64 2.30 -10.28
CA ASN A 136 0.22 1.20 -11.14
C ASN A 136 -0.32 0.03 -10.33
N VAL A 137 -1.49 -0.49 -10.73
CA VAL A 137 -2.06 -1.74 -10.20
C VAL A 137 -2.20 -2.75 -11.34
N LEU A 138 -1.38 -3.80 -11.28
CA LEU A 138 -1.32 -4.88 -12.26
C LEU A 138 -1.80 -6.19 -11.62
N ILE A 139 -2.84 -6.79 -12.19
CA ILE A 139 -3.40 -8.07 -11.76
C ILE A 139 -3.14 -9.12 -12.84
N LYS A 140 -2.51 -10.23 -12.46
CA LYS A 140 -2.20 -11.35 -13.35
C LYS A 140 -2.79 -12.67 -12.87
N LEU A 141 -3.39 -13.41 -13.79
CA LEU A 141 -3.79 -14.82 -13.62
C LEU A 141 -2.62 -15.73 -14.00
N LEU A 142 -2.35 -16.76 -13.20
CA LEU A 142 -1.27 -17.73 -13.43
C LEU A 142 0.11 -17.09 -13.65
N SER A 143 0.31 -15.85 -13.16
CA SER A 143 1.47 -15.01 -13.47
C SER A 143 1.72 -14.73 -14.97
N SER A 144 0.78 -15.03 -15.87
CA SER A 144 1.00 -14.89 -17.32
C SER A 144 -0.06 -14.03 -18.02
N ILE A 145 -1.32 -14.13 -17.62
CA ILE A 145 -2.44 -13.46 -18.29
C ILE A 145 -2.80 -12.21 -17.49
N THR A 146 -2.64 -11.03 -18.09
CA THR A 146 -3.05 -9.77 -17.46
C THR A 146 -4.58 -9.66 -17.43
N ILE A 147 -5.14 -9.47 -16.24
CA ILE A 147 -6.58 -9.24 -16.01
C ILE A 147 -6.87 -7.74 -15.90
N SER A 148 -6.00 -6.99 -15.22
CA SER A 148 -6.11 -5.55 -15.06
C SER A 148 -4.72 -4.93 -15.07
N ASP A 149 -4.58 -3.75 -15.67
CA ASP A 149 -3.36 -2.95 -15.68
C ASP A 149 -3.77 -1.46 -15.61
N GLU A 150 -4.00 -1.01 -14.39
CA GLU A 150 -4.51 0.34 -14.12
C GLU A 150 -3.35 1.31 -13.94
N THR A 151 -3.39 2.40 -14.69
CA THR A 151 -2.42 3.51 -14.69
C THR A 151 -3.16 4.83 -14.92
N GLY A 152 -2.44 5.94 -14.78
CA GLY A 152 -2.93 7.28 -15.10
C GLY A 152 -2.98 8.21 -13.89
N PRO A 153 -3.32 9.49 -14.09
CA PRO A 153 -3.24 10.51 -13.04
C PRO A 153 -4.05 10.18 -11.77
N GLU A 154 -5.23 9.58 -11.94
CA GLU A 154 -6.08 9.15 -10.82
C GLU A 154 -5.44 8.01 -10.03
N MET A 155 -4.73 7.10 -10.72
CA MET A 155 -3.99 6.02 -10.08
C MET A 155 -2.72 6.52 -9.40
N ASP A 156 -2.01 7.48 -10.02
CA ASP A 156 -0.85 8.17 -9.45
C ASP A 156 -1.23 8.77 -8.08
N GLN A 157 -2.31 9.56 -8.03
CA GLN A 157 -2.81 10.14 -6.79
C GLN A 157 -3.31 9.09 -5.79
N SER A 158 -4.05 8.07 -6.25
CA SER A 158 -4.61 7.05 -5.35
C SER A 158 -3.56 6.18 -4.68
N SER A 159 -2.48 5.90 -5.40
CA SER A 159 -1.33 5.14 -4.90
C SER A 159 -0.50 6.01 -3.95
N LEU A 160 -0.29 7.29 -4.26
CA LEU A 160 0.32 8.24 -3.32
C LEU A 160 -0.46 8.34 -2.02
N MET A 161 -1.79 8.49 -2.09
CA MET A 161 -2.62 8.55 -0.89
C MET A 161 -2.64 7.23 -0.14
N ARG A 162 -2.56 6.08 -0.82
CA ARG A 162 -2.40 4.79 -0.15
C ARG A 162 -1.11 4.76 0.68
N TYR A 163 0.01 5.22 0.13
CA TYR A 163 1.30 5.30 0.82
C TYR A 163 1.21 6.10 2.13
N PHE A 164 0.52 7.24 2.14
CA PHE A 164 0.33 8.03 3.37
C PHE A 164 -0.75 7.48 4.30
N VAL A 165 -1.84 6.94 3.78
CA VAL A 165 -2.90 6.38 4.64
C VAL A 165 -2.43 5.14 5.38
N GLU A 166 -1.58 4.32 4.77
CA GLU A 166 -0.97 3.14 5.39
C GLU A 166 0.30 3.45 6.19
N ALA A 167 0.72 4.72 6.25
CA ALA A 167 1.90 5.15 6.99
C ALA A 167 1.95 4.74 8.47
N PRO A 168 0.84 4.49 9.20
CA PRO A 168 0.93 3.94 10.55
C PRO A 168 1.71 2.62 10.64
N PHE A 169 1.75 1.79 9.59
CA PHE A 169 2.61 0.59 9.57
C PHE A 169 4.10 0.89 9.53
N VAL A 170 4.48 2.08 9.04
CA VAL A 170 5.85 2.55 8.82
C VAL A 170 5.94 4.04 9.21
N PRO A 171 5.87 4.34 10.52
CA PRO A 171 5.48 5.66 11.03
C PRO A 171 6.47 6.79 10.71
N TYR A 172 7.68 6.48 10.26
CA TYR A 172 8.67 7.48 9.82
C TYR A 172 8.14 8.39 8.71
N ILE A 173 7.21 7.89 7.89
CA ILE A 173 6.54 8.67 6.83
C ILE A 173 5.73 9.84 7.41
N LEU A 174 5.29 9.76 8.66
CA LEU A 174 4.46 10.76 9.33
C LEU A 174 5.27 11.81 10.10
N LEU A 175 6.60 11.74 10.08
CA LEU A 175 7.44 12.75 10.72
C LEU A 175 7.25 14.12 10.04
N PRO A 176 7.17 15.21 10.83
CA PRO A 176 7.11 16.57 10.29
C PRO A 176 8.27 16.83 9.32
N SER A 177 7.95 17.35 8.14
CA SER A 177 8.92 17.57 7.07
C SER A 177 8.43 18.64 6.09
N ASN A 178 9.25 18.95 5.09
CA ASN A 178 8.84 19.73 3.92
C ASN A 178 7.57 19.19 3.23
N ILE A 179 7.36 17.86 3.27
CA ILE A 179 6.22 17.18 2.64
C ILE A 179 5.03 17.03 3.60
N VAL A 180 5.27 16.77 4.88
CA VAL A 180 4.23 16.42 5.86
C VAL A 180 4.07 17.53 6.90
N LYS A 181 2.96 18.25 6.82
CA LYS A 181 2.64 19.38 7.71
C LYS A 181 1.44 19.05 8.58
N TRP A 182 1.55 19.35 9.86
CA TRP A 182 0.53 19.03 10.85
C TRP A 182 -0.23 20.28 11.31
N SER A 183 -1.54 20.14 11.52
CA SER A 183 -2.35 21.17 12.19
C SER A 183 -3.47 20.54 13.02
N LEU A 184 -3.87 21.15 14.11
CA LEU A 184 -4.92 20.62 14.99
C LEU A 184 -6.31 20.75 14.34
N ILE A 185 -7.14 19.71 14.42
CA ILE A 185 -8.59 19.81 14.15
C ILE A 185 -9.35 19.91 15.47
N ASN A 186 -9.06 19.00 16.40
CA ASN A 186 -9.61 18.98 17.76
C ASN A 186 -8.69 18.18 18.69
N GLN A 187 -9.04 18.05 19.97
CA GLN A 187 -8.22 17.41 21.01
C GLN A 187 -7.71 15.99 20.69
N SER A 188 -8.41 15.24 19.82
CA SER A 188 -8.07 13.85 19.48
C SER A 188 -7.83 13.64 17.99
N THR A 189 -7.85 14.69 17.17
CA THR A 189 -7.72 14.61 15.72
C THR A 189 -6.85 15.73 15.18
N ALA A 190 -5.89 15.38 14.35
CA ALA A 190 -5.04 16.33 13.63
C ALA A 190 -5.18 16.14 12.12
N LYS A 191 -5.00 17.23 11.38
CA LYS A 191 -4.90 17.25 9.92
C LYS A 191 -3.44 17.08 9.53
N VAL A 192 -3.21 16.30 8.49
CA VAL A 192 -1.96 16.25 7.74
C VAL A 192 -2.21 16.88 6.37
N GLU A 193 -1.49 17.96 6.07
CA GLU A 193 -1.34 18.47 4.70
C GLU A 193 -0.09 17.83 4.10
N ILE A 194 -0.25 17.17 2.97
CA ILE A 194 0.82 16.56 2.17
C ILE A 194 1.09 17.51 1.01
N VAL A 195 2.32 18.02 0.91
CA VAL A 195 2.77 18.90 -0.17
C VAL A 195 3.83 18.16 -0.98
N LEU A 196 3.53 17.86 -2.25
CA LEU A 196 4.44 17.15 -3.14
C LEU A 196 4.25 17.64 -4.58
N ASP A 197 5.33 17.98 -5.28
CA ASP A 197 5.30 18.41 -6.69
C ASP A 197 4.27 19.54 -6.98
N ASN A 198 4.17 20.52 -6.07
CA ASN A 198 3.18 21.61 -6.08
C ASN A 198 1.71 21.18 -5.96
N GLN A 199 1.44 19.90 -5.69
CA GLN A 199 0.12 19.40 -5.33
C GLN A 199 -0.05 19.38 -3.81
N LYS A 200 -1.31 19.47 -3.38
CA LYS A 200 -1.70 19.40 -1.97
C LYS A 200 -2.76 18.35 -1.78
N TYR A 201 -2.56 17.52 -0.76
CA TYR A 201 -3.52 16.50 -0.34
C TYR A 201 -3.74 16.59 1.16
N GLU A 202 -4.91 16.14 1.63
CA GLU A 202 -5.26 16.20 3.03
C GLU A 202 -5.73 14.85 3.57
N MET A 203 -5.33 14.56 4.80
CA MET A 203 -5.91 13.49 5.59
C MET A 203 -6.09 13.90 7.05
N ALA A 204 -7.14 13.37 7.67
CA ALA A 204 -7.41 13.53 9.08
C ALA A 204 -6.99 12.25 9.82
N ILE A 205 -6.18 12.40 10.86
CA ILE A 205 -5.75 11.30 11.71
C ILE A 205 -6.36 11.49 13.10
N SER A 206 -7.08 10.46 13.55
CA SER A 206 -7.63 10.39 14.91
C SER A 206 -6.79 9.47 15.78
N PHE A 207 -6.62 9.89 17.03
CA PHE A 207 -5.77 9.25 18.03
C PHE A 207 -6.60 8.86 19.25
N ASN A 208 -6.20 7.80 19.93
CA ASN A 208 -6.74 7.49 21.25
C ASN A 208 -5.95 8.16 22.37
N GLN A 209 -6.39 7.97 23.62
CA GLN A 209 -5.76 8.56 24.79
C GLN A 209 -4.31 8.13 25.02
N LYS A 210 -3.87 6.98 24.48
CA LYS A 210 -2.46 6.53 24.59
C LYS A 210 -1.55 7.24 23.59
N GLY A 211 -2.10 7.92 22.59
CA GLY A 211 -1.37 8.46 21.45
C GLY A 211 -1.33 7.51 20.25
N GLU A 212 -2.05 6.38 20.26
CA GLU A 212 -2.11 5.48 19.10
C GLU A 212 -2.99 6.08 18.01
N ILE A 213 -2.56 5.98 16.75
CA ILE A 213 -3.42 6.26 15.60
C ILE A 213 -4.49 5.16 15.53
N VAL A 214 -5.76 5.54 15.57
CA VAL A 214 -6.89 4.59 15.48
C VAL A 214 -7.67 4.71 14.19
N LYS A 215 -7.58 5.86 13.51
CA LYS A 215 -8.26 6.10 12.24
C LYS A 215 -7.47 7.10 11.39
N VAL A 216 -7.35 6.83 10.10
CA VAL A 216 -6.94 7.78 9.07
C VAL A 216 -8.08 7.91 8.08
N PHE A 217 -8.44 9.13 7.72
CA PHE A 217 -9.49 9.45 6.75
C PHE A 217 -9.00 10.44 5.71
N THR A 218 -9.35 10.22 4.45
CA THR A 218 -9.10 11.18 3.37
C THR A 218 -10.23 11.15 2.35
N LYS A 219 -10.41 12.25 1.62
CA LYS A 219 -11.24 12.31 0.41
C LYS A 219 -10.39 12.37 -0.86
N ASP A 220 -9.06 12.33 -0.75
CA ASP A 220 -8.12 12.52 -1.86
C ASP A 220 -7.74 11.24 -2.59
N ARG A 221 -8.57 10.19 -2.50
CA ARG A 221 -8.33 8.91 -3.17
C ARG A 221 -9.38 8.64 -4.24
N TYR A 222 -8.96 8.15 -5.40
CA TYR A 222 -9.88 7.67 -6.44
C TYR A 222 -10.13 6.17 -6.26
N ARG A 223 -11.36 5.78 -6.59
CA ARG A 223 -11.80 4.40 -6.70
C ARG A 223 -12.16 4.09 -8.14
N THR A 224 -11.74 2.94 -8.61
CA THR A 224 -12.12 2.40 -9.92
C THR A 224 -13.57 1.90 -9.87
N THR A 225 -14.37 2.35 -10.83
CA THR A 225 -15.77 1.93 -11.03
C THR A 225 -15.99 1.55 -12.49
N ASN A 226 -17.14 0.94 -12.80
CA ASN A 226 -17.50 0.63 -14.19
C ASN A 226 -17.61 1.88 -15.08
N ALA A 227 -17.80 3.07 -14.50
CA ALA A 227 -17.90 4.34 -15.21
C ALA A 227 -16.56 5.12 -15.23
N GLY A 228 -15.46 4.51 -14.77
CA GLY A 228 -14.15 5.17 -14.61
C GLY A 228 -13.82 5.48 -13.15
N TYR A 229 -12.93 6.45 -12.93
CA TYR A 229 -12.44 6.79 -11.60
C TYR A 229 -13.34 7.81 -10.90
N VAL A 230 -13.65 7.56 -9.63
CA VAL A 230 -14.44 8.48 -8.80
C VAL A 230 -13.68 8.77 -7.51
N LYS A 231 -13.46 10.05 -7.24
CA LYS A 231 -12.89 10.54 -5.99
C LYS A 231 -13.85 10.21 -4.83
N SER A 232 -13.38 9.42 -3.87
CA SER A 232 -14.22 8.81 -2.82
C SER A 232 -13.58 8.99 -1.45
N GLY A 233 -14.43 9.05 -0.41
CA GLY A 233 -13.93 8.98 0.96
C GLY A 233 -13.29 7.61 1.21
N PHE A 234 -12.17 7.60 1.91
CA PHE A 234 -11.43 6.40 2.26
C PHE A 234 -11.03 6.45 3.72
N THR A 235 -11.32 5.38 4.45
CA THR A 235 -10.98 5.24 5.87
C THR A 235 -10.11 4.01 6.07
N ALA A 236 -9.04 4.17 6.84
CA ALA A 236 -8.26 3.08 7.41
C ALA A 236 -8.35 3.12 8.95
N ARG A 237 -8.61 1.98 9.58
CA ARG A 237 -8.71 1.83 11.04
C ARG A 237 -7.60 0.93 11.53
N PHE A 238 -6.96 1.30 12.62
CA PHE A 238 -5.74 0.65 13.10
C PHE A 238 -5.90 0.23 14.56
N ASN A 239 -5.41 -0.97 14.88
CA ASN A 239 -5.39 -1.46 16.26
C ASN A 239 -4.25 -2.49 16.48
N ASN A 240 -4.24 -3.13 17.66
CA ASN A 240 -3.27 -4.17 18.04
C ASN A 240 -1.82 -3.69 17.91
N TYR A 241 -1.49 -2.58 18.56
CA TYR A 241 -0.14 -2.03 18.53
C TYR A 241 0.87 -2.97 19.18
N LYS A 242 2.02 -3.16 18.53
CA LYS A 242 3.17 -3.92 19.03
C LYS A 242 4.46 -3.19 18.71
N GLU A 243 5.48 -3.48 19.50
CA GLU A 243 6.81 -2.90 19.32
C GLU A 243 7.69 -3.80 18.44
N PHE A 244 8.41 -3.20 17.49
CA PHE A 244 9.42 -3.82 16.66
C PHE A 244 10.64 -2.91 16.61
N ASN A 245 11.79 -3.37 17.09
CA ASN A 245 13.05 -2.60 17.10
C ASN A 245 12.90 -1.18 17.69
N GLY A 246 12.16 -1.05 18.80
CA GLY A 246 11.93 0.25 19.46
C GLY A 246 10.91 1.16 18.78
N ILE A 247 10.12 0.62 17.83
CA ILE A 247 9.08 1.35 17.09
C ILE A 247 7.74 0.66 17.31
N LYS A 248 6.74 1.38 17.83
CA LYS A 248 5.39 0.84 18.03
C LYS A 248 4.51 1.09 16.81
N ILE A 249 3.99 0.03 16.20
CA ILE A 249 3.12 0.09 15.02
C ILE A 249 1.84 -0.73 15.26
N PRO A 250 0.71 -0.40 14.60
CA PRO A 250 -0.44 -1.28 14.58
C PRO A 250 -0.10 -2.56 13.83
N THR A 251 -0.59 -3.71 14.32
CA THR A 251 -0.42 -5.00 13.63
C THR A 251 -1.71 -5.47 12.95
N TYR A 252 -2.77 -4.68 13.01
CA TYR A 252 -4.01 -4.94 12.29
C TYR A 252 -4.61 -3.65 11.75
N ALA A 253 -5.16 -3.73 10.55
CA ALA A 253 -5.93 -2.64 9.97
C ALA A 253 -7.14 -3.11 9.17
N GLU A 254 -8.15 -2.26 9.08
CA GLU A 254 -9.31 -2.40 8.21
C GLU A 254 -9.39 -1.20 7.29
N ILE A 255 -9.72 -1.43 6.02
CA ILE A 255 -9.90 -0.37 5.03
C ILE A 255 -11.28 -0.42 4.41
N GLU A 256 -11.86 0.77 4.22
CA GLU A 256 -13.21 0.94 3.73
C GLU A 256 -13.34 2.14 2.79
N TRP A 257 -14.17 1.98 1.76
CA TRP A 257 -14.65 3.10 0.96
C TRP A 257 -15.87 3.71 1.66
N ASN A 258 -15.90 5.03 1.82
CA ASN A 258 -17.04 5.75 2.36
C ASN A 258 -17.94 6.17 1.19
N GLU A 259 -18.95 5.35 0.89
CA GLU A 259 -19.93 5.62 -0.16
C GLU A 259 -21.03 6.55 0.35
N LYS A 260 -21.87 7.07 -0.56
CA LYS A 260 -22.94 8.02 -0.21
C LYS A 260 -23.90 7.46 0.85
N ASP A 261 -24.23 6.17 0.74
CA ASP A 261 -25.28 5.55 1.55
C ASP A 261 -24.72 4.61 2.63
N LYS A 262 -23.46 4.15 2.50
CA LYS A 262 -22.82 3.26 3.47
C LYS A 262 -21.30 3.19 3.32
N ASP A 263 -20.64 2.74 4.38
CA ASP A 263 -19.23 2.37 4.35
C ASP A 263 -19.09 0.93 3.83
N PHE A 264 -18.21 0.73 2.85
CA PHE A 264 -17.87 -0.58 2.31
C PHE A 264 -16.48 -1.00 2.76
N MET A 265 -16.41 -1.74 3.87
CA MET A 265 -15.18 -2.40 4.31
C MET A 265 -14.82 -3.52 3.34
N TYR A 266 -13.69 -3.39 2.66
CA TYR A 266 -13.29 -4.32 1.61
C TYR A 266 -11.95 -5.00 1.87
N GLY A 267 -11.18 -4.52 2.84
CA GLY A 267 -9.86 -5.07 3.17
C GLY A 267 -9.61 -5.16 4.67
N LYS A 268 -8.96 -6.23 5.11
CA LYS A 268 -8.41 -6.40 6.46
C LYS A 268 -6.97 -6.89 6.35
N PHE A 269 -6.07 -6.32 7.12
CA PHE A 269 -4.64 -6.67 7.11
C PHE A 269 -4.18 -7.06 8.49
N THR A 270 -3.27 -8.02 8.56
CA THR A 270 -2.52 -8.39 9.75
C THR A 270 -1.05 -8.40 9.40
N VAL A 271 -0.25 -7.64 10.15
CA VAL A 271 1.21 -7.61 9.99
C VAL A 271 1.79 -8.86 10.63
N GLU A 272 2.53 -9.63 9.85
CA GLU A 272 3.27 -10.82 10.31
C GLU A 272 4.66 -10.42 10.79
N SER A 273 5.36 -9.62 10.00
CA SER A 273 6.69 -9.12 10.34
C SER A 273 6.97 -7.79 9.67
N ILE A 274 7.84 -7.00 10.29
CA ILE A 274 8.40 -5.79 9.70
C ILE A 274 9.93 -5.82 9.85
N GLU A 275 10.62 -5.45 8.77
CA GLU A 275 12.07 -5.28 8.74
C GLU A 275 12.40 -3.84 8.32
N PHE A 276 13.31 -3.18 9.04
CA PHE A 276 13.81 -1.86 8.69
C PHE A 276 15.25 -1.99 8.17
N VAL A 277 15.51 -1.41 6.99
CA VAL A 277 16.82 -1.42 6.34
C VAL A 277 17.43 -0.03 6.44
N TRP A 278 18.56 0.10 7.14
CA TRP A 278 19.17 1.39 7.53
C TRP A 278 20.18 1.96 6.51
#